data_AF-A0A9E4KMZ7-F1
#
_entry.id   AF-A0A9E4KMZ7-F1
#
_cell.length_a   1.000
_cell.length_b   1.000
_cell.length_c   1.000
_cell.angle_alpha   90.00
_cell.angle_beta   90.00
_cell.angle_gamma   90.00
#
_symmetry.space_group_name_H-M   'P 1'
#
loop_
_entity.id
_entity.type
_entity.pdbx_description
1 polymer ?
#
loop_
_entity_poly.entity_id
_entity_poly.type
_entity_poly.pdbx_seq_one_letter_code
_entity_poly.pdbx_strand_id
1 'polypeptide(L)'
;MLVALAISVSACGPESPADAFRDDPEAIKRGKSLFIGTCAGYCHTTVPGERAAPYLFDAQWTHGGSDREIFDTIAAGVPGTTMIAFKGKLPQGDDDIWRLVAYITTAATDG
;
A
#
# COMPACT_ATOMS: atom_id res chain seq x y z
N MET A 1 8.47 16.77 -47.10
CA MET A 1 8.13 15.67 -46.18
C MET A 1 8.49 16.13 -44.78
N LEU A 2 7.53 16.66 -44.03
CA LEU A 2 7.72 17.10 -42.65
C LEU A 2 7.35 15.91 -41.74
N VAL A 3 8.36 15.29 -41.13
CA VAL A 3 8.14 14.30 -40.08
C VAL A 3 7.88 15.08 -38.80
N ALA A 4 6.61 15.23 -38.43
CA ALA A 4 6.23 15.71 -37.11
C ALA A 4 6.53 14.61 -36.10
N LEU A 5 7.62 14.75 -35.35
CA LEU A 5 7.95 13.92 -34.21
C LEU A 5 6.98 14.28 -33.08
N ALA A 6 5.89 13.52 -32.95
CA ALA A 6 5.03 13.61 -31.78
C ALA A 6 5.77 13.01 -30.58
N ILE A 7 6.35 13.87 -29.75
CA ILE A 7 6.87 13.49 -28.43
C ILE A 7 5.64 13.27 -27.55
N SER A 8 5.26 12.01 -27.38
CA SER A 8 4.26 11.61 -26.39
C SER A 8 4.81 11.93 -25.01
N VAL A 9 4.39 13.06 -24.45
CA VAL A 9 4.60 13.38 -23.03
C VAL A 9 3.77 12.38 -22.24
N SER A 10 4.44 11.36 -21.68
CA SER A 10 3.83 10.43 -20.74
C SER A 10 3.36 11.23 -19.53
N ALA A 11 2.08 11.08 -19.18
CA ALA A 11 1.42 11.89 -18.17
C ALA A 11 2.09 11.73 -16.80
N CYS A 12 2.61 12.83 -16.26
CA CYS A 12 3.03 12.95 -14.86
C CYS A 12 1.76 13.21 -14.00
N GLY A 13 0.85 12.25 -13.97
CA GLY A 13 -0.21 12.18 -12.96
C GLY A 13 0.22 11.24 -11.84
N PRO A 14 -0.34 11.35 -10.62
CA PRO A 14 -0.09 10.36 -9.59
C PRO A 14 -0.54 8.98 -10.11
N GLU A 15 0.34 8.00 -10.01
CA GLU A 15 0.09 6.62 -10.39
C GLU A 15 -0.99 6.02 -9.48
N SER A 16 -1.14 6.52 -8.26
CA SER A 16 -2.26 6.20 -7.36
C SER A 16 -2.58 7.30 -6.33
N PRO A 17 -3.75 7.25 -5.65
CA PRO A 17 -4.03 8.14 -4.51
C PRO A 17 -3.02 8.03 -3.36
N ALA A 18 -2.24 6.95 -3.28
CA ALA A 18 -1.19 6.81 -2.28
C ALA A 18 -0.08 7.87 -2.45
N ASP A 19 0.20 8.34 -3.68
CA ASP A 19 1.25 9.33 -3.94
C ASP A 19 1.05 10.61 -3.14
N ALA A 20 -0.18 11.13 -3.12
CA ALA A 20 -0.52 12.32 -2.35
C ALA A 20 -0.31 12.12 -0.83
N PHE A 21 -0.44 10.89 -0.33
CA PHE A 21 -0.19 10.57 1.07
C PHE A 21 1.28 10.28 1.39
N ARG A 22 2.09 9.87 0.40
CA ARG A 22 3.54 9.71 0.59
C ARG A 22 4.23 11.05 0.83
N ASP A 23 3.73 12.09 0.17
CA ASP A 23 4.24 13.45 0.30
C ASP A 23 3.74 14.17 1.57
N ASP A 24 2.83 13.56 2.34
CA ASP A 24 2.29 14.10 3.60
C ASP A 24 2.80 13.29 4.82
N PRO A 25 3.71 13.86 5.64
CA PRO A 25 4.23 13.21 6.82
C PRO A 25 3.17 12.79 7.85
N GLU A 26 2.08 13.56 8.00
CA GLU A 26 0.99 13.19 8.92
C GLU A 26 0.15 12.05 8.35
N ALA A 27 -0.01 11.97 7.03
CA ALA A 27 -0.64 10.83 6.36
C ALA A 27 0.18 9.53 6.54
N ILE A 28 1.51 9.59 6.38
CA ILE A 28 2.41 8.47 6.66
C ILE A 28 2.34 8.04 8.12
N LYS A 29 2.39 8.99 9.06
CA LYS A 29 2.26 8.71 10.50
C LYS A 29 0.95 8.03 10.83
N ARG A 30 -0.14 8.48 10.22
CA ARG A 30 -1.46 7.84 10.35
C ARG A 30 -1.48 6.42 9.79
N GLY A 31 -0.93 6.21 8.59
CA GLY A 31 -0.74 4.88 7.98
C GLY A 31 0.04 3.93 8.89
N LYS A 32 1.14 4.40 9.48
CA LYS A 32 1.93 3.66 10.46
C LYS A 32 1.12 3.29 11.71
N SER A 33 0.38 4.24 12.29
CA SER A 33 -0.46 3.97 13.47
C SER A 33 -1.55 2.93 13.18
N LEU A 34 -2.19 3.01 12.01
CA LEU A 34 -3.18 2.02 11.57
C LEU A 34 -2.54 0.64 11.39
N PHE A 35 -1.37 0.58 10.74
CA PHE A 35 -0.64 -0.66 10.54
C PHE A 35 -0.30 -1.32 11.87
N ILE A 36 0.25 -0.56 12.82
CA ILE A 36 0.60 -1.08 14.15
C ILE A 36 -0.65 -1.57 14.90
N GLY A 37 -1.73 -0.78 14.92
CA GLY A 37 -2.93 -1.11 15.70
C GLY A 37 -3.82 -2.20 15.08
N THR A 38 -3.79 -2.36 13.76
CA THR A 38 -4.77 -3.18 13.03
C THR A 38 -4.13 -4.37 12.31
N CYS A 39 -2.94 -4.20 11.75
CA CYS A 39 -2.30 -5.24 10.93
C CYS A 39 -1.22 -5.98 11.74
N ALA A 40 -0.26 -5.24 12.28
CA ALA A 40 0.83 -5.80 13.07
C ALA A 40 0.42 -6.17 14.51
N GLY A 41 -0.66 -5.57 15.02
CA GLY A 41 -1.26 -5.97 16.29
C GLY A 41 -1.79 -7.41 16.31
N TYR A 42 -2.02 -8.00 15.13
CA TYR A 42 -2.63 -9.32 15.01
C TYR A 42 -1.81 -10.31 14.15
N CYS A 43 -1.32 -9.91 12.98
CA CYS A 43 -0.78 -10.85 12.00
C CYS A 43 0.58 -10.46 11.41
N HIS A 44 0.71 -9.24 10.89
CA HIS A 44 1.95 -8.78 10.23
C HIS A 44 2.99 -8.29 11.25
N THR A 45 4.17 -7.89 10.79
CA THR A 45 5.22 -7.34 11.65
C THR A 45 5.89 -6.12 11.05
N THR A 46 6.47 -5.28 11.91
CA THR A 46 7.35 -4.17 11.53
C THR A 46 8.83 -4.53 11.56
N VAL A 47 9.16 -5.77 11.92
CA VAL A 47 10.52 -6.31 11.95
C VAL A 47 10.53 -7.66 11.24
N PRO A 48 11.64 -8.02 10.55
CA PRO A 48 11.77 -9.34 9.92
C PRO A 48 11.68 -10.49 10.93
N GLY A 49 11.17 -11.64 10.51
CA GLY A 49 11.15 -12.87 11.30
C GLY A 49 10.02 -13.82 10.91
N GLU A 50 10.10 -15.08 11.37
CA GLU A 50 9.08 -16.09 11.10
C GLU A 50 7.76 -15.80 11.81
N ARG A 51 6.68 -15.73 11.03
CA ARG A 51 5.31 -15.48 11.49
C ARG A 51 4.30 -16.17 10.57
N ALA A 52 3.05 -16.18 11.01
CA ALA A 52 1.92 -16.73 10.25
C ALA A 52 1.49 -15.87 9.04
N ALA A 53 1.98 -14.63 8.91
CA ALA A 53 1.69 -13.73 7.80
C ALA A 53 2.98 -13.16 7.18
N PRO A 54 2.98 -12.76 5.89
CA PRO A 54 4.16 -12.22 5.22
C PRO A 54 4.70 -10.94 5.89
N TYR A 55 6.02 -10.78 5.85
CA TYR A 55 6.67 -9.51 6.13
C TYR A 55 6.48 -8.60 4.91
N LEU A 56 5.96 -7.39 5.10
CA LEU A 56 5.53 -6.52 3.98
C LEU A 56 6.55 -5.46 3.59
N PHE A 57 7.73 -5.45 4.22
CA PHE A 57 8.75 -4.41 4.02
C PHE A 57 10.04 -4.93 3.37
N ASP A 58 10.01 -6.15 2.83
CA ASP A 58 11.09 -6.77 2.04
C ASP A 58 10.86 -6.71 0.52
N ALA A 59 9.85 -5.93 0.09
CA ALA A 59 9.40 -5.80 -1.29
C ALA A 59 9.00 -7.13 -1.98
N GLN A 60 8.74 -8.20 -1.22
CA GLN A 60 8.28 -9.47 -1.76
C GLN A 60 6.74 -9.56 -1.75
N TRP A 61 6.12 -9.34 -2.92
CA TRP A 61 4.66 -9.30 -3.05
C TRP A 61 4.09 -10.59 -3.64
N THR A 62 3.17 -11.25 -2.93
CA THR A 62 2.49 -12.47 -3.41
C THR A 62 1.17 -12.20 -4.15
N HIS A 63 0.63 -10.98 -4.05
CA HIS A 63 -0.67 -10.57 -4.62
C HIS A 63 -0.56 -9.37 -5.57
N GLY A 64 0.65 -9.12 -6.12
CA GLY A 64 0.95 -7.91 -6.87
C GLY A 64 1.47 -6.79 -5.96
N GLY A 65 2.38 -5.97 -6.50
CA GLY A 65 3.14 -4.97 -5.75
C GLY A 65 2.80 -3.53 -6.10
N SER A 66 1.91 -3.30 -7.06
CA SER A 66 1.43 -1.94 -7.35
C SER A 66 0.52 -1.45 -6.23
N ASP A 67 0.46 -0.12 -6.06
CA ASP A 67 -0.39 0.52 -5.06
C ASP A 67 -1.84 0.07 -5.13
N ARG A 68 -2.35 -0.12 -6.36
CA ARG A 68 -3.71 -0.56 -6.58
C ARG A 68 -3.92 -2.00 -6.14
N GLU A 69 -2.98 -2.89 -6.44
CA GLU A 69 -3.05 -4.30 -6.03
C GLU A 69 -2.94 -4.44 -4.50
N ILE A 70 -2.06 -3.67 -3.87
CA ILE A 70 -1.96 -3.63 -2.40
C ILE A 70 -3.26 -3.10 -1.80
N PHE A 71 -3.83 -2.01 -2.35
CA PHE A 71 -5.13 -1.48 -1.93
C PHE A 71 -6.23 -2.54 -2.05
N ASP A 72 -6.35 -3.19 -3.20
CA ASP A 72 -7.40 -4.17 -3.47
C ASP A 72 -7.27 -5.38 -2.54
N THR A 73 -6.03 -5.82 -2.26
CA THR A 73 -5.73 -6.88 -1.29
C THR A 73 -6.18 -6.51 0.12
N ILE A 74 -5.90 -5.28 0.58
CA ILE A 74 -6.34 -4.82 1.92
C ILE A 74 -7.87 -4.64 1.94
N ALA A 75 -8.44 -4.06 0.89
CA ALA A 75 -9.86 -3.75 0.81
C ALA A 75 -10.71 -5.03 0.80
N ALA A 76 -10.33 -6.03 0.00
CA ALA A 76 -11.05 -7.29 -0.15
C ALA A 76 -10.61 -8.38 0.84
N GLY A 77 -9.45 -8.23 1.48
CA GLY A 77 -8.80 -9.31 2.21
C GLY A 77 -8.30 -10.40 1.27
N VAL A 78 -7.80 -11.50 1.84
CA VAL A 78 -7.33 -12.67 1.09
C VAL A 78 -8.21 -13.87 1.41
N PRO A 79 -9.12 -14.27 0.49
CA PRO A 79 -10.03 -15.40 0.71
C PRO A 79 -9.28 -16.69 1.12
N GLY A 80 -9.84 -17.41 2.09
CA GLY A 80 -9.23 -18.65 2.61
C GLY A 80 -8.08 -18.44 3.60
N THR A 81 -7.79 -17.19 3.97
CA THR A 81 -6.78 -16.85 5.00
C THR A 81 -7.42 -16.11 6.17
N THR A 82 -6.61 -15.76 7.18
CA THR A 82 -7.01 -14.89 8.29
C THR A 82 -7.02 -13.40 7.93
N MET A 83 -6.53 -13.01 6.74
CA MET A 83 -6.52 -11.63 6.27
C MET A 83 -7.92 -11.23 5.78
N ILE A 84 -8.69 -10.58 6.66
CA ILE A 84 -10.06 -10.14 6.37
C ILE A 84 -10.10 -8.92 5.44
N ALA A 85 -11.28 -8.65 4.86
CA ALA A 85 -11.57 -7.41 4.15
C ALA A 85 -11.65 -6.22 5.12
N PHE A 86 -10.95 -5.12 4.79
CA PHE A 86 -10.96 -3.88 5.58
C PHE A 86 -11.79 -2.74 4.98
N LYS A 87 -12.33 -2.92 3.76
CA LYS A 87 -13.19 -1.90 3.14
C LYS A 87 -14.38 -1.54 4.05
N GLY A 88 -14.54 -0.25 4.34
CA GLY A 88 -15.58 0.27 5.23
C GLY A 88 -15.40 -0.05 6.72
N LYS A 89 -14.25 -0.60 7.14
CA LYS A 89 -13.97 -0.94 8.55
C LYS A 89 -12.99 0.01 9.24
N LEU A 90 -12.34 0.87 8.47
CA LEU A 90 -11.38 1.85 8.98
C LEU A 90 -12.05 3.22 9.18
N PRO A 91 -11.64 4.03 10.18
CA PRO A 91 -12.34 5.27 10.56
C PRO A 91 -12.54 6.30 9.44
N GLN A 92 -11.62 6.39 8.49
CA GLN A 92 -11.68 7.27 7.30
C GLN A 92 -11.85 6.49 5.99
N GLY A 93 -12.36 5.25 6.06
CA GLY A 93 -12.72 4.46 4.88
C GLY A 93 -11.54 4.18 3.96
N ASP A 94 -11.73 4.38 2.65
CA ASP A 94 -10.73 4.03 1.64
C ASP A 94 -9.46 4.89 1.76
N ASP A 95 -9.56 6.13 2.25
CA ASP A 95 -8.37 6.96 2.50
C ASP A 95 -7.47 6.38 3.60
N ASP A 96 -8.00 5.57 4.51
CA ASP A 96 -7.18 4.82 5.46
C ASP A 96 -6.39 3.70 4.80
N ILE A 97 -7.02 3.02 3.85
CA ILE A 97 -6.36 1.97 3.09
C ILE A 97 -5.24 2.58 2.23
N TRP A 98 -5.49 3.72 1.58
CA TRP A 98 -4.45 4.41 0.81
C TRP A 98 -3.29 4.92 1.67
N ARG A 99 -3.55 5.38 2.91
CA ARG A 99 -2.47 5.72 3.84
C ARG A 99 -1.68 4.50 4.32
N LEU A 100 -2.35 3.35 4.48
CA LEU A 100 -1.67 2.08 4.71
C LEU A 100 -0.76 1.72 3.52
N VAL A 101 -1.26 1.82 2.29
CA VAL A 101 -0.46 1.58 1.07
C VAL A 101 0.76 2.50 1.02
N ALA A 102 0.55 3.81 1.22
CA ALA A 102 1.63 4.80 1.24
C ALA A 102 2.69 4.44 2.29
N TYR A 103 2.28 4.14 3.53
CA TYR A 103 3.21 3.74 4.58
C TYR A 103 3.97 2.45 4.26
N ILE A 104 3.27 1.42 3.82
CA ILE A 104 3.84 0.09 3.55
C ILE A 104 4.91 0.19 2.46
N THR A 105 4.59 0.88 1.37
CA THR A 105 5.47 1.00 0.19
C THR A 105 6.62 1.98 0.42
N THR A 106 6.44 3.05 1.19
CA THR A 106 7.56 3.96 1.54
C THR A 106 8.55 3.33 2.51
N ALA A 107 8.09 2.40 3.36
CA ALA A 107 8.95 1.71 4.32
C ALA A 107 9.49 0.37 3.80
N ALA A 108 8.97 -0.15 2.69
CA ALA A 108 9.53 -1.33 2.04
C ALA A 108 10.87 -0.94 1.41
N THR A 109 11.93 -1.66 1.76
CA THR A 109 13.21 -1.49 1.08
C THR A 109 13.11 -2.16 -0.28
N ASP A 110 13.45 -1.45 -1.36
CA ASP A 110 13.68 -2.08 -2.65
C ASP A 110 14.65 -3.26 -2.44
N GLY A 111 14.24 -4.47 -2.82
CA GLY A 111 14.98 -5.71 -2.60
C GLY A 111 16.32 -5.77 -3.31
#